data_AF-A0A933JA10-F1
#
_entry.id   AF-A0A933JA10-F1
#
_cell.length_a   1.000
_cell.length_b   1.000
_cell.length_c   1.000
_cell.angle_alpha   90.00
_cell.angle_beta   90.00
_cell.angle_gamma   90.00
#
_symmetry.space_group_name_H-M   'P 1'
#
loop_
_entity.id
_entity.type
_entity.pdbx_description
1 polymer ?
#
loop_
_entity_poly.entity_id
_entity_poly.type
_entity_poly.pdbx_seq_one_letter_code
_entity_poly.pdbx_strand_id
1 'polypeptide(L)' 'MKPGESTILYTDIVMHEGMGGRHIFDIPLQTNDATQKAKTLRVVSIWGP' A
#
# COMPACT_ATOMS: atom_id res chain seq x y z
N MET A 1 14.18 3.50 11.36
CA MET A 1 14.91 2.24 11.12
C MET A 1 16.39 2.57 11.09
N LYS A 2 17.25 1.71 11.63
CA LYS A 2 18.71 1.85 11.55
C LYS A 2 19.24 1.31 10.21
N PRO A 3 20.43 1.74 9.77
CA PRO A 3 21.06 1.18 8.58
C PRO A 3 21.17 -0.35 8.67
N GLY A 4 20.73 -1.05 7.62
CA GLY A 4 20.73 -2.51 7.55
C GLY A 4 19.49 -3.20 8.14
N GLU A 5 18.58 -2.46 8.78
CA GLU A 5 17.32 -3.04 9.27
C GLU A 5 16.27 -3.14 8.15
N SER A 6 15.45 -4.19 8.21
CA SER A 6 14.26 -4.37 7.40
C SER A 6 13.04 -4.56 8.30
N THR A 7 11.87 -4.17 7.82
CA THR A 7 10.59 -4.41 8.50
C THR A 7 9.52 -4.77 7.48
N ILE A 8 8.40 -5.29 7.96
CA ILE A 8 7.24 -5.66 7.14
C ILE A 8 6.11 -4.68 7.45
N LEU A 9 5.46 -4.17 6.39
CA LEU A 9 4.24 -3.37 6.50
C LEU A 9 3.03 -4.29 6.26
N TYR A 10 2.05 -4.21 7.16
CA TYR A 10 0.79 -4.93 7.04
C TYR A 10 -0.34 -3.93 6.81
N THR A 11 -1.31 -4.32 5.98
CA THR A 11 -2.53 -3.55 5.74
C THR A 11 -3.65 -4.52 5.38
N ASP A 12 -4.84 -4.27 5.91
CA ASP A 12 -6.04 -5.01 5.56
C ASP A 12 -6.92 -4.13 4.69
N ILE A 13 -7.30 -4.67 3.53
CA ILE A 13 -8.19 -4.01 2.58
C ILE A 13 -9.46 -4.86 2.52
N VAL A 14 -10.60 -4.23 2.82
CA VAL A 14 -11.90 -4.92 2.82
C VAL A 14 -12.82 -4.25 1.80
N MET A 15 -13.42 -5.07 0.93
CA MET A 15 -14.45 -4.61 0.01
C MET A 15 -15.85 -4.86 0.60
N HIS A 16 -16.68 -3.83 0.61
CA HIS A 16 -18.11 -3.94 0.87
C HIS A 16 -18.85 -4.63 -0.27
N GLU A 17 -20.04 -5.16 0.04
CA GLU A 17 -20.93 -5.77 -0.96
C GLU A 17 -21.19 -4.79 -2.12
N GLY A 18 -21.16 -5.32 -3.35
CA GLY A 18 -21.33 -4.51 -4.57
C GLY A 18 -20.06 -3.80 -5.06
N MET A 19 -18.94 -3.82 -4.31
CA MET A 19 -17.67 -3.24 -4.74
C MET A 19 -16.77 -4.25 -5.49
N GLY A 20 -17.36 -5.19 -6.23
CA GLY A 20 -16.59 -6.06 -7.13
C GLY A 20 -15.90 -5.29 -8.26
N GLY A 21 -15.00 -5.95 -8.97
CA GLY A 21 -14.27 -5.42 -10.11
C GLY A 21 -12.82 -5.05 -9.80
N ARG A 22 -12.23 -4.24 -10.69
CA ARG A 22 -10.83 -3.84 -10.61
C ARG A 22 -10.67 -2.64 -9.67
N HIS A 23 -9.70 -2.75 -8.77
CA HIS A 23 -9.35 -1.71 -7.80
C HIS A 23 -7.86 -1.39 -7.85
N ILE A 24 -7.55 -0.13 -7.55
CA ILE A 24 -6.19 0.36 -7.35
C ILE A 24 -6.17 1.03 -5.99
N PHE A 25 -5.34 0.50 -5.09
CA PHE A 25 -5.10 1.09 -3.77
C PHE A 25 -3.73 1.75 -3.78
N ASP A 26 -3.71 3.07 -3.63
CA ASP A 26 -2.49 3.85 -3.48
C ASP A 26 -2.29 4.19 -2.01
N ILE A 27 -1.27 3.60 -1.40
CA ILE A 27 -0.93 3.78 0.00
C ILE A 27 0.25 4.75 0.07
N PRO A 28 0.04 6.01 0.53
CA PRO A 28 1.11 6.97 0.69
C PRO A 28 1.96 6.62 1.93
N LEU A 29 3.25 6.39 1.71
CA LEU A 29 4.24 6.19 2.75
C LEU A 29 5.08 7.45 2.89
N GLN A 30 5.07 8.04 4.07
CA GLN A 30 5.99 9.10 4.43
C GLN A 30 7.29 8.49 4.93
N THR A 31 8.41 8.95 4.40
CA THR A 31 9.75 8.49 4.78
C THR A 31 10.61 9.68 5.15
N ASN A 32 11.67 9.42 5.92
CA ASN A 32 12.71 10.39 6.19
C ASN A 32 13.88 10.31 5.19
N ASP A 33 13.73 9.61 4.06
CA ASP A 33 14.69 9.64 2.97
C ASP A 33 14.73 11.05 2.36
N ALA A 34 15.92 11.66 2.34
CA ALA A 34 16.13 13.00 1.83
C ALA A 34 15.78 13.15 0.34
N THR A 35 15.88 12.06 -0.42
CA THR A 35 15.61 12.02 -1.87
C THR A 35 14.18 11.59 -2.18
N GLN A 36 13.53 10.83 -1.28
CA GLN A 36 12.16 10.32 -1.49
C GLN A 36 11.32 10.39 -0.20
N LYS A 37 11.01 11.62 0.22
CA LYS A 37 10.18 11.88 1.42
C LYS A 37 8.78 11.26 1.37
N ALA A 38 8.24 11.08 0.18
CA ALA A 38 6.98 10.39 -0.05
C ALA A 38 7.16 9.28 -1.09
N LYS A 39 6.62 8.10 -0.77
CA LYS A 39 6.61 6.93 -1.66
C LYS A 39 5.19 6.39 -1.72
N THR A 40 4.70 6.07 -2.90
CA THR A 40 3.38 5.44 -3.05
C THR A 40 3.55 3.95 -3.27
N LEU A 41 2.95 3.14 -2.41
CA LEU A 41 2.77 1.71 -2.64
C LEU A 41 1.44 1.52 -3.38
N ARG A 42 1.52 1.06 -4.63
CA ARG A 42 0.33 0.79 -5.46
C ARG A 42 0.01 -0.70 -5.45
N VAL A 43 -1.19 -1.05 -5.00
CA VAL A 43 -1.74 -2.40 -5.05
C VAL A 43 -2.84 -2.44 -6.09
N VAL A 44 -2.65 -3.21 -7.16
CA VAL A 44 -3.68 -3.45 -8.18
C VAL A 44 -4.33 -4.79 -7.87
N SER A 45 -5.64 -4.78 -7.67
CA SER A 45 -6.41 -5.98 -7.32
C SER A 45 -7.66 -6.10 -8.18
N ILE A 46 -8.14 -7.32 -8.39
CA ILE A 46 -9.42 -7.61 -9.04
C ILE A 46 -10.22 -8.47 -8.08
N TRP A 47 -11.38 -7.96 -7.67
CA TRP A 47 -12.26 -8.57 -6.69
C TRP A 47 -13.49 -9.13 -7.41
N GLY A 48 -13.68 -10.44 -7.40
CA GLY A 48 -14.87 -11.09 -7.93
C GLY A 48 -15.62 -11.85 -6.83
N PRO A 49 -16.77 -12.48 -7.14
CA PRO A 49 -17.22 -13.62 -6.36
C PRO A 49 -16.15 -14.72 -6.31
#